data_AF-G7WPT5-F1
#
_entry.id   AF-G7WPT5-F1
#
_cell.length_a   1.000
_cell.length_b   1.000
_cell.length_c   1.000
_cell.angle_alpha   90.00
_cell.angle_beta   90.00
_cell.angle_gamma   90.00
#
_symmetry.space_group_name_H-M   'P 1'
#
loop_
_entity.id
_entity.type
_entity.pdbx_description
1 polymer ?
#
loop_
_entity_poly.entity_id
_entity_poly.type
_entity_poly.pdbx_seq_one_letter_code
_entity_poly.pdbx_strand_id
1 'polypeptide(L)'
;MSVAAGGGAAKIDKTKLMMYGLGGGVLGIYLAHVLNEVTGTDYFSFLAGLGVIAAVVMGSDAVRRVCSYGIGTGVPSIGLMAMGMGLVAAMFGLSIGGVAGPIIGIAVSMGFGYVVGLLTNKIIKMNIPVLEEALMTLGGAGAIVLIGLGVMISGVIDYRVIIANVIDTGYIAIVFIIGSLAILHPFNANLGPDETQDRTLVHSVSAGALAMFAVGIASLETIGVEGFVSIFVAAVVWIVFFKKFFDLVKRDSAGVKGTGLLPEGGM
;
A
#
# COMPACT_ATOMS: atom_id res chain seq x y z
N MET A 1 -18.95 18.45 -14.06
CA MET A 1 -17.52 18.06 -13.94
C MET A 1 -17.17 18.11 -12.45
N SER A 2 -16.78 17.00 -11.84
CA SER A 2 -16.31 17.02 -10.44
C SER A 2 -14.95 17.72 -10.40
N VAL A 3 -14.89 18.87 -9.75
CA VAL A 3 -13.64 19.61 -9.49
C VAL A 3 -12.96 18.91 -8.33
N ALA A 4 -11.64 18.66 -8.41
CA ALA A 4 -10.89 18.08 -7.29
C ALA A 4 -11.08 18.96 -6.04
N ALA A 5 -11.72 18.39 -5.01
CA ALA A 5 -12.23 19.07 -3.84
C ALA A 5 -11.20 19.18 -2.68
N GLY A 6 -10.01 18.57 -2.77
CA GLY A 6 -9.09 18.58 -1.62
C GLY A 6 -7.75 17.89 -1.76
N GLY A 7 -7.05 18.03 -2.90
CA GLY A 7 -5.68 17.57 -3.05
C GLY A 7 -4.79 18.64 -3.68
N GLY A 8 -3.59 18.86 -3.16
CA GLY A 8 -2.66 19.84 -3.69
C GLY A 8 -2.18 19.50 -5.11
N ALA A 9 -1.40 20.38 -5.74
CA ALA A 9 -0.82 20.08 -7.05
C ALA A 9 0.15 18.87 -6.96
N ALA A 10 0.04 17.93 -7.92
CA ALA A 10 0.98 16.84 -8.05
C ALA A 10 2.33 17.36 -8.59
N LYS A 11 3.42 17.11 -7.87
CA LYS A 11 4.79 17.46 -8.26
C LYS A 11 5.53 16.30 -8.93
N ILE A 12 5.18 15.06 -8.60
CA ILE A 12 5.76 13.83 -9.16
C ILE A 12 4.75 13.20 -10.09
N ASP A 13 5.23 12.80 -11.27
CA ASP A 13 4.43 12.14 -12.29
C ASP A 13 3.92 10.76 -11.83
N LYS A 14 2.64 10.49 -12.13
CA LYS A 14 1.94 9.27 -11.74
C LYS A 14 2.56 8.01 -12.34
N THR A 15 3.03 8.07 -13.58
CA THR A 15 3.60 6.91 -14.27
C THR A 15 4.93 6.52 -13.64
N LYS A 16 5.74 7.52 -13.25
CA LYS A 16 6.97 7.27 -12.49
C LYS A 16 6.71 6.59 -11.15
N LEU A 17 5.73 7.09 -10.38
CA LEU A 17 5.36 6.48 -9.09
C LEU A 17 4.85 5.04 -9.26
N MET A 18 4.04 4.78 -10.29
CA MET A 18 3.56 3.44 -10.61
C MET A 18 4.72 2.50 -11.00
N MET A 19 5.66 2.96 -11.82
CA MET A 19 6.84 2.19 -12.18
C MET A 19 7.72 1.86 -10.96
N TYR A 20 7.93 2.82 -10.06
CA TYR A 20 8.70 2.57 -8.84
C TYR A 20 7.99 1.62 -7.88
N GLY A 21 6.67 1.71 -7.76
CA GLY A 21 5.89 0.80 -6.91
C GLY A 21 5.83 -0.63 -7.45
N LEU A 22 5.50 -0.80 -8.73
CA LEU A 22 5.49 -2.13 -9.36
C LEU A 22 6.89 -2.72 -9.42
N GLY A 23 7.87 -1.95 -9.90
CA GLY A 23 9.25 -2.40 -10.05
C GLY A 23 9.90 -2.70 -8.70
N GLY A 24 9.82 -1.77 -7.74
CA GLY A 24 10.37 -1.96 -6.39
C GLY A 24 9.68 -3.06 -5.61
N GLY A 25 8.36 -3.19 -5.75
CA GLY A 25 7.57 -4.25 -5.13
C GLY A 25 7.93 -5.65 -5.63
N VAL A 26 7.92 -5.83 -6.95
CA VAL A 26 8.30 -7.11 -7.59
C VAL A 26 9.76 -7.44 -7.29
N LEU A 27 10.67 -6.47 -7.44
CA LEU A 27 12.08 -6.67 -7.17
C LEU A 27 12.32 -7.07 -5.70
N GLY A 28 11.66 -6.43 -4.73
CA GLY A 28 11.80 -6.79 -3.32
C GLY A 28 11.32 -8.21 -3.01
N ILE A 29 10.19 -8.63 -3.59
CA ILE A 29 9.65 -9.99 -3.44
C ILE A 29 10.64 -11.04 -3.98
N TYR A 30 11.12 -10.85 -5.22
CA TYR A 30 12.02 -11.81 -5.84
C TYR A 30 13.43 -11.81 -5.24
N LEU A 31 13.96 -10.65 -4.85
CA LEU A 31 15.25 -10.57 -4.16
C LEU A 31 15.21 -11.31 -2.83
N ALA A 32 14.15 -11.18 -2.05
CA ALA A 32 13.98 -11.94 -0.82
C ALA A 32 14.02 -13.46 -1.09
N HIS A 33 13.24 -13.93 -2.07
CA HIS A 33 13.18 -15.34 -2.41
C HIS A 33 14.53 -15.91 -2.89
N VAL A 34 15.17 -15.24 -3.86
CA VAL A 34 16.45 -15.71 -4.43
C VAL A 34 17.56 -15.71 -3.39
N LEU A 35 17.65 -14.65 -2.57
CA LEU A 35 18.69 -14.58 -1.55
C LEU A 35 18.47 -15.64 -0.47
N ASN A 36 17.23 -15.83 -0.02
CA ASN A 36 16.92 -16.85 0.98
C ASN A 36 17.23 -18.27 0.46
N GLU A 37 16.92 -18.56 -0.81
CA GLU A 37 17.21 -19.85 -1.43
C GLU A 37 18.71 -20.10 -1.59
N VAL A 38 19.48 -19.09 -2.02
CA VAL A 38 20.93 -19.21 -2.23
C VAL A 38 21.71 -19.33 -0.92
N THR A 39 21.30 -18.61 0.13
CA THR A 39 22.01 -18.63 1.42
C THR A 39 21.48 -19.69 2.37
N GLY A 40 20.31 -20.27 2.10
CA GLY A 40 19.66 -21.24 2.99
C GLY A 40 19.20 -20.61 4.32
N THR A 41 18.90 -19.32 4.31
CA THR A 41 18.50 -18.54 5.49
C THR A 41 17.38 -17.57 5.12
N ASP A 42 16.43 -17.30 6.00
CA ASP A 42 15.34 -16.35 5.79
C ASP A 42 15.66 -14.92 6.26
N TYR A 43 16.92 -14.61 6.58
CA TYR A 43 17.36 -13.25 6.95
C TYR A 43 17.06 -12.18 5.91
N PHE A 44 16.89 -12.51 4.62
CA PHE A 44 16.63 -11.51 3.56
C PHE A 44 15.14 -11.25 3.34
N SER A 45 14.26 -11.88 4.12
CA SER A 45 12.81 -11.69 4.07
C SER A 45 12.38 -10.23 4.26
N PHE A 46 13.19 -9.42 4.97
CA PHE A 46 12.94 -7.98 5.13
C PHE A 46 12.94 -7.21 3.79
N LEU A 47 13.62 -7.71 2.74
CA LEU A 47 13.64 -7.09 1.41
C LEU A 47 12.25 -7.12 0.75
N ALA A 48 11.46 -8.17 1.00
CA ALA A 48 10.07 -8.22 0.57
C ALA A 48 9.27 -7.11 1.27
N GLY A 49 9.50 -6.89 2.58
CA GLY A 49 8.94 -5.77 3.34
C GLY A 49 9.32 -4.39 2.78
N LEU A 50 10.58 -4.19 2.37
CA LEU A 50 11.00 -2.96 1.70
C LEU A 50 10.35 -2.79 0.32
N GLY A 51 10.14 -3.87 -0.43
CA GLY A 51 9.37 -3.85 -1.68
C GLY A 51 7.92 -3.45 -1.45
N VAL A 52 7.29 -3.94 -0.37
CA VAL A 52 5.93 -3.55 0.03
C VAL A 52 5.83 -2.04 0.26
N ILE A 53 6.84 -1.42 0.88
CA ILE A 53 6.86 0.05 1.07
C ILE A 53 6.77 0.79 -0.27
N ALA A 54 7.46 0.33 -1.31
CA ALA A 54 7.36 0.93 -2.65
C ALA A 54 5.95 0.80 -3.24
N ALA A 55 5.32 -0.36 -3.08
CA ALA A 55 3.94 -0.57 -3.51
C ALA A 55 2.93 0.27 -2.71
N VAL A 56 3.17 0.46 -1.41
CA VAL A 56 2.36 1.36 -0.56
C VAL A 56 2.45 2.79 -1.07
N VAL A 57 3.64 3.28 -1.44
CA VAL A 57 3.81 4.64 -2.02
C VAL A 57 2.99 4.79 -3.31
N MET A 58 3.03 3.80 -4.20
CA MET A 58 2.20 3.78 -5.41
C MET A 58 0.70 3.74 -5.08
N GLY A 59 0.30 2.89 -4.14
CA GLY A 59 -1.09 2.77 -3.70
C GLY A 59 -1.62 4.07 -3.11
N SER A 60 -0.86 4.72 -2.22
CA SER A 60 -1.24 5.98 -1.59
C SER A 60 -1.36 7.13 -2.60
N ASP A 61 -0.54 7.18 -3.65
CA ASP A 61 -0.74 8.14 -4.73
C ASP A 61 -2.05 7.87 -5.50
N ALA A 62 -2.38 6.61 -5.76
CA ALA A 62 -3.65 6.25 -6.38
C ALA A 62 -4.85 6.62 -5.49
N VAL A 63 -4.77 6.38 -4.18
CA VAL A 63 -5.77 6.84 -3.20
C VAL A 63 -5.93 8.35 -3.29
N ARG A 64 -4.82 9.09 -3.23
CA ARG A 64 -4.81 10.55 -3.33
C ARG A 64 -5.51 11.06 -4.59
N ARG A 65 -5.22 10.46 -5.75
CA ARG A 65 -5.83 10.86 -7.03
C ARG A 65 -7.34 10.62 -7.09
N VAL A 66 -7.85 9.55 -6.49
CA VAL A 66 -9.31 9.28 -6.47
C VAL A 66 -9.99 10.12 -5.41
N CYS A 67 -9.42 10.14 -4.22
CA CYS A 67 -10.04 10.77 -3.06
C CYS A 67 -10.00 12.29 -3.13
N SER A 68 -9.09 12.88 -3.92
CA SER A 68 -9.11 14.30 -4.25
C SER A 68 -10.40 14.73 -4.94
N TYR A 69 -11.21 13.83 -5.51
CA TYR A 69 -12.52 14.14 -6.06
C TYR A 69 -13.66 14.18 -5.03
N GLY A 70 -13.33 14.13 -3.73
CA GLY A 70 -14.31 14.37 -2.66
C GLY A 70 -15.26 13.21 -2.41
N ILE A 71 -14.75 11.97 -2.38
CA ILE A 71 -15.56 10.75 -2.18
C ILE A 71 -16.02 10.52 -0.72
N GLY A 72 -15.83 11.50 0.17
CA GLY A 72 -16.27 11.44 1.57
C GLY A 72 -15.75 10.22 2.32
N THR A 73 -16.67 9.37 2.79
CA THR A 73 -16.38 8.10 3.49
C THR A 73 -15.76 7.01 2.61
N GLY A 74 -15.54 7.28 1.31
CA GLY A 74 -14.88 6.36 0.39
C GLY A 74 -13.38 6.15 0.65
N VAL A 75 -12.73 7.03 1.43
CA VAL A 75 -11.28 6.94 1.68
C VAL A 75 -10.90 5.69 2.48
N PRO A 76 -11.56 5.34 3.61
CA PRO A 76 -11.28 4.09 4.31
C PRO A 76 -11.66 2.84 3.51
N SER A 77 -12.73 2.87 2.72
CA SER A 77 -13.19 1.68 1.98
C SER A 77 -12.30 1.35 0.78
N ILE A 78 -11.60 2.33 0.19
CA ILE A 78 -10.75 2.10 -0.98
C ILE A 78 -9.53 1.23 -0.67
N GLY A 79 -8.96 1.35 0.53
CA GLY A 79 -7.84 0.50 0.98
C GLY A 79 -8.28 -0.94 1.22
N LEU A 80 -9.47 -1.14 1.82
CA LEU A 80 -10.03 -2.48 2.02
C LEU A 80 -10.38 -3.13 0.67
N MET A 81 -10.87 -2.35 -0.29
CA MET A 81 -11.11 -2.82 -1.64
C MET A 81 -9.81 -3.23 -2.34
N ALA A 82 -8.74 -2.43 -2.21
CA ALA A 82 -7.42 -2.77 -2.75
C ALA A 82 -6.93 -4.12 -2.22
N MET A 83 -7.06 -4.35 -0.91
CA MET A 83 -6.68 -5.62 -0.28
C MET A 83 -7.60 -6.78 -0.68
N GLY A 84 -8.91 -6.54 -0.85
CA GLY A 84 -9.86 -7.57 -1.31
C GLY A 84 -9.55 -8.04 -2.74
N MET A 85 -9.32 -7.11 -3.67
CA MET A 85 -8.89 -7.40 -5.04
C MET A 85 -7.51 -8.07 -5.06
N GLY A 86 -6.61 -7.62 -4.18
CA GLY A 86 -5.28 -8.19 -4.01
C GLY A 86 -5.31 -9.63 -3.52
N LEU A 87 -6.15 -9.95 -2.53
CA LEU A 87 -6.17 -11.26 -1.87
C LEU A 87 -6.57 -12.38 -2.83
N VAL A 88 -7.70 -12.20 -3.50
CA VAL A 88 -8.21 -13.21 -4.43
C VAL A 88 -7.21 -13.44 -5.57
N ALA A 89 -6.68 -12.36 -6.15
CA ALA A 89 -5.75 -12.43 -7.27
C ALA A 89 -4.37 -12.98 -6.85
N ALA A 90 -3.86 -12.60 -5.67
CA ALA A 90 -2.60 -13.10 -5.13
C ALA A 90 -2.66 -14.60 -4.88
N MET A 91 -3.73 -15.09 -4.25
CA MET A 91 -3.89 -16.52 -3.97
C MET A 91 -4.05 -17.32 -5.27
N PHE A 92 -4.86 -16.81 -6.21
CA PHE A 92 -4.96 -17.39 -7.55
C PHE A 92 -3.59 -17.47 -8.24
N GLY A 93 -2.86 -16.35 -8.32
CA GLY A 93 -1.55 -16.28 -8.95
C GLY A 93 -0.55 -17.25 -8.33
N LEU A 94 -0.43 -17.28 -7.00
CA LEU A 94 0.47 -18.19 -6.29
C LEU A 94 0.10 -19.66 -6.51
N SER A 95 -1.20 -20.00 -6.53
CA SER A 95 -1.65 -21.39 -6.68
C SER A 95 -1.31 -22.02 -8.03
N ILE A 96 -1.28 -21.24 -9.11
CA ILE A 96 -1.05 -21.74 -10.48
C ILE A 96 0.33 -21.39 -11.03
N GLY A 97 0.97 -20.37 -10.46
CA GLY A 97 2.14 -19.73 -11.04
C GLY A 97 3.49 -20.18 -10.48
N GLY A 98 3.51 -20.91 -9.36
CA GLY A 98 4.75 -21.22 -8.65
C GLY A 98 5.58 -19.96 -8.40
N VAL A 99 6.84 -19.96 -8.83
CA VAL A 99 7.73 -18.80 -8.75
C VAL A 99 7.24 -17.60 -9.58
N ALA A 100 6.50 -17.81 -10.67
CA ALA A 100 5.86 -16.74 -11.45
C ALA A 100 4.56 -16.23 -10.80
N GLY A 101 4.12 -16.85 -9.70
CA GLY A 101 2.88 -16.55 -9.00
C GLY A 101 2.70 -15.08 -8.61
N PRO A 102 3.73 -14.38 -8.09
CA PRO A 102 3.64 -12.94 -7.83
C PRO A 102 3.27 -12.11 -9.06
N ILE A 103 3.92 -12.35 -10.20
CA ILE A 103 3.66 -11.58 -11.44
C ILE A 103 2.25 -11.84 -11.94
N ILE A 104 1.82 -13.12 -11.96
CA ILE A 104 0.47 -13.50 -12.39
C ILE A 104 -0.57 -12.87 -11.47
N GLY A 105 -0.37 -12.95 -10.15
CA GLY A 105 -1.30 -12.40 -9.16
C GLY A 105 -1.43 -10.87 -9.29
N ILE A 106 -0.32 -10.17 -9.50
CA ILE A 106 -0.34 -8.71 -9.73
C ILE A 106 -1.10 -8.37 -11.01
N ALA A 107 -0.80 -9.06 -12.12
CA ALA A 107 -1.45 -8.81 -13.41
C ALA A 107 -2.97 -9.05 -13.35
N VAL A 108 -3.38 -10.15 -12.72
CA VAL A 108 -4.80 -10.48 -12.50
C VAL A 108 -5.46 -9.43 -11.60
N SER A 109 -4.80 -8.99 -10.53
CA SER A 109 -5.36 -7.99 -9.61
C SER A 109 -5.53 -6.62 -10.27
N MET A 110 -4.56 -6.21 -11.09
CA MET A 110 -4.66 -4.98 -11.88
C MET A 110 -5.82 -5.04 -12.88
N GLY A 111 -5.98 -6.18 -13.57
CA GLY A 111 -7.12 -6.41 -14.45
C GLY A 111 -8.46 -6.36 -13.72
N PHE A 112 -8.54 -7.02 -12.56
CA PHE A 112 -9.74 -7.01 -11.72
C PHE A 112 -10.06 -5.59 -11.21
N GLY A 113 -9.05 -4.85 -10.75
CA GLY A 113 -9.19 -3.44 -10.35
C GLY A 113 -9.67 -2.53 -11.48
N TYR A 114 -9.19 -2.74 -12.71
CA TYR A 114 -9.69 -2.02 -13.88
C TYR A 114 -11.17 -2.33 -14.16
N VAL A 115 -11.58 -3.61 -14.08
CA VAL A 115 -12.98 -4.02 -14.25
C VAL A 115 -13.86 -3.36 -13.19
N VAL A 116 -13.48 -3.42 -11.91
CA VAL A 116 -14.21 -2.74 -10.83
C VAL A 116 -14.31 -1.25 -11.12
N GLY A 117 -13.22 -0.62 -11.57
CA GLY A 117 -13.20 0.78 -11.97
C GLY A 117 -14.18 1.10 -13.09
N LEU A 118 -14.26 0.26 -14.13
CA LEU A 118 -15.21 0.41 -15.22
C LEU A 118 -16.67 0.31 -14.72
N LEU A 119 -16.97 -0.67 -13.88
CA LEU A 119 -18.30 -0.84 -13.31
C LEU A 119 -18.69 0.38 -12.48
N THR A 120 -17.81 0.83 -11.59
CA THR A 120 -18.07 1.98 -10.72
C THR A 120 -18.18 3.29 -11.51
N ASN A 121 -17.32 3.49 -12.50
CA ASN A 121 -17.31 4.73 -13.26
C ASN A 121 -18.47 4.81 -14.27
N LYS A 122 -18.72 3.73 -15.01
CA LYS A 122 -19.66 3.71 -16.16
C LYS A 122 -21.06 3.20 -15.81
N ILE A 123 -21.17 2.25 -14.87
CA ILE A 123 -22.48 1.68 -14.48
C ILE A 123 -23.08 2.44 -13.30
N ILE A 124 -22.30 2.63 -12.22
CA ILE A 124 -22.75 3.40 -11.04
C ILE A 124 -22.73 4.92 -11.34
N LYS A 125 -22.06 5.34 -12.42
CA LYS A 125 -22.01 6.73 -12.90
C LYS A 125 -21.37 7.68 -11.89
N MET A 126 -20.34 7.23 -11.19
CA MET A 126 -19.52 8.14 -10.36
C MET A 126 -18.81 9.22 -11.20
N ASN A 127 -18.55 8.96 -12.49
CA ASN A 127 -17.98 9.93 -13.44
C ASN A 127 -16.67 10.60 -12.94
N ILE A 128 -15.80 9.81 -12.31
CA ILE A 128 -14.49 10.25 -11.84
C ILE A 128 -13.45 9.89 -12.92
N PRO A 129 -12.77 10.88 -13.55
CA PRO A 129 -11.91 10.64 -14.70
C PRO A 129 -10.76 9.65 -14.48
N VAL A 130 -10.22 9.61 -13.26
CA VAL A 130 -9.04 8.79 -12.92
C VAL A 130 -9.37 7.46 -12.27
N LEU A 131 -10.67 7.15 -12.07
CA LEU A 131 -11.09 6.03 -11.22
C LEU A 131 -10.66 4.67 -11.77
N GLU A 132 -10.78 4.46 -13.07
CA GLU A 132 -10.43 3.21 -13.75
C GLU A 132 -8.94 2.88 -13.60
N GLU A 133 -8.08 3.86 -13.87
CA GLU A 133 -6.63 3.72 -13.73
C GLU A 133 -6.19 3.59 -12.27
N ALA A 134 -6.83 4.33 -11.36
CA ALA A 134 -6.47 4.30 -9.96
C ALA A 134 -6.89 3.00 -9.28
N LEU A 135 -8.07 2.44 -9.59
CA LEU A 135 -8.46 1.13 -9.04
C LEU A 135 -7.61 -0.01 -9.62
N MET A 136 -7.19 0.08 -10.88
CA MET A 136 -6.17 -0.82 -11.44
C MET A 136 -4.86 -0.73 -10.65
N THR A 137 -4.36 0.49 -10.40
CA THR A 137 -3.13 0.72 -9.63
C THR A 137 -3.27 0.19 -8.20
N LEU A 138 -4.42 0.39 -7.56
CA LEU A 138 -4.72 -0.07 -6.21
C LEU A 138 -4.82 -1.60 -6.13
N GLY A 139 -5.39 -2.27 -7.14
CA GLY A 139 -5.36 -3.73 -7.23
C GLY A 139 -3.92 -4.25 -7.27
N GLY A 140 -3.08 -3.67 -8.13
CA GLY A 140 -1.64 -3.99 -8.17
C GLY A 140 -0.93 -3.76 -6.83
N ALA A 141 -1.17 -2.62 -6.18
CA ALA A 141 -0.61 -2.32 -4.85
C ALA A 141 -1.07 -3.34 -3.80
N GLY A 142 -2.36 -3.64 -3.74
CA GLY A 142 -2.92 -4.61 -2.81
C GLY A 142 -2.34 -6.01 -3.00
N ALA A 143 -2.18 -6.47 -4.24
CA ALA A 143 -1.56 -7.75 -4.55
C ALA A 143 -0.09 -7.79 -4.10
N ILE A 144 0.70 -6.75 -4.40
CA ILE A 144 2.11 -6.68 -3.95
C ILE A 144 2.19 -6.66 -2.42
N VAL A 145 1.34 -5.87 -1.75
CA VAL A 145 1.32 -5.78 -0.28
C VAL A 145 1.03 -7.16 0.32
N LEU A 146 0.03 -7.88 -0.18
CA LEU A 146 -0.32 -9.21 0.31
C LEU A 146 0.76 -10.25 0.06
N ILE A 147 1.30 -10.29 -1.16
CA ILE A 147 2.31 -11.27 -1.54
C ILE A 147 3.63 -10.96 -0.81
N GLY A 148 4.06 -9.70 -0.79
CA GLY A 148 5.31 -9.30 -0.16
C GLY A 148 5.30 -9.44 1.36
N LEU A 149 4.21 -9.07 2.03
CA LEU A 149 4.06 -9.34 3.47
C LEU A 149 3.92 -10.84 3.74
N GLY A 150 3.26 -11.58 2.85
CA GLY A 150 3.18 -13.04 2.93
C GLY A 150 4.56 -13.69 2.87
N VAL A 151 5.37 -13.31 1.87
CA VAL A 151 6.76 -13.76 1.71
C VAL A 151 7.63 -13.34 2.89
N MET A 152 7.40 -12.15 3.47
CA MET A 152 8.15 -11.72 4.64
C MET A 152 7.85 -12.59 5.88
N ILE A 153 6.62 -13.12 6.00
CA ILE A 153 6.27 -14.08 7.07
C ILE A 153 6.81 -15.46 6.73
N SER A 154 6.63 -15.93 5.49
CA SER A 154 6.93 -17.31 5.11
C SER A 154 8.38 -17.59 4.74
N GLY A 155 9.18 -16.57 4.45
CA GLY A 155 10.54 -16.66 3.91
C GLY A 155 10.60 -17.03 2.41
N VAL A 156 9.51 -17.54 1.84
CA VAL A 156 9.49 -18.14 0.49
C VAL A 156 8.26 -17.77 -0.32
N ILE A 157 8.42 -17.77 -1.65
CA ILE A 157 7.32 -17.68 -2.62
C ILE A 157 6.79 -19.11 -2.87
N ASP A 158 6.01 -19.62 -1.93
CA ASP A 158 5.29 -20.88 -2.10
C ASP A 158 3.86 -20.77 -1.60
N TYR A 159 2.90 -21.21 -2.42
CA TYR A 159 1.48 -21.14 -2.09
C TYR A 159 1.16 -21.89 -0.79
N ARG A 160 1.61 -23.14 -0.64
CA ARG A 160 1.25 -23.97 0.51
C ARG A 160 1.86 -23.43 1.79
N VAL A 161 3.11 -22.97 1.73
CA VAL A 161 3.79 -22.38 2.90
C VAL A 161 3.12 -21.07 3.29
N ILE A 162 2.74 -20.21 2.33
CA ILE A 162 2.03 -18.96 2.62
C ILE A 162 0.66 -19.24 3.24
N ILE A 163 -0.10 -20.22 2.75
CA ILE A 163 -1.37 -20.62 3.38
C ILE A 163 -1.14 -21.03 4.83
N ALA A 164 -0.21 -21.97 5.07
CA ALA A 164 0.05 -22.51 6.39
C ALA A 164 0.56 -21.44 7.37
N ASN A 165 1.47 -20.57 6.94
CA ASN A 165 2.16 -19.63 7.83
C ASN A 165 1.41 -18.30 7.99
N VAL A 166 0.55 -17.92 7.03
CA VAL A 166 -0.12 -16.61 7.02
C VAL A 166 -1.63 -16.73 7.20
N ILE A 167 -2.28 -17.63 6.47
CA ILE A 167 -3.75 -17.74 6.47
C ILE A 167 -4.22 -18.58 7.64
N ASP A 168 -3.69 -19.79 7.79
CA ASP A 168 -4.15 -20.75 8.80
C ASP A 168 -3.81 -20.30 10.23
N THR A 169 -2.72 -19.53 10.38
CA THR A 169 -2.33 -18.87 11.65
C THR A 169 -3.19 -17.65 12.01
N GLY A 170 -3.99 -17.16 11.06
CA GLY A 170 -4.80 -15.94 11.23
C GLY A 170 -4.03 -14.62 11.04
N TYR A 171 -2.72 -14.65 10.76
CA TYR A 171 -1.93 -13.44 10.48
C TYR A 171 -2.41 -12.68 9.24
N ILE A 172 -3.15 -13.33 8.36
CA ILE A 172 -3.83 -12.69 7.25
C ILE A 172 -4.73 -11.53 7.69
N ALA A 173 -5.34 -11.60 8.88
CA ALA A 173 -6.14 -10.48 9.40
C ALA A 173 -5.28 -9.22 9.65
N ILE A 174 -4.07 -9.43 10.19
CA ILE A 174 -3.08 -8.36 10.41
C ILE A 174 -2.61 -7.81 9.08
N VAL A 175 -2.19 -8.70 8.16
CA VAL A 175 -1.72 -8.31 6.82
C VAL A 175 -2.80 -7.53 6.07
N PHE A 176 -4.06 -7.98 6.13
CA PHE A 176 -5.18 -7.36 5.44
C PHE A 176 -5.48 -5.96 5.98
N ILE A 177 -5.65 -5.82 7.29
CA ILE A 177 -6.00 -4.54 7.91
C ILE A 177 -4.84 -3.57 7.85
N ILE A 178 -3.63 -3.99 8.24
CA ILE A 178 -2.48 -3.08 8.28
C ILE A 178 -2.00 -2.76 6.87
N GLY A 179 -2.06 -3.70 5.91
CA GLY A 179 -1.79 -3.41 4.50
C GLY A 179 -2.78 -2.40 3.91
N SER A 180 -4.07 -2.54 4.22
CA SER A 180 -5.10 -1.56 3.86
C SER A 180 -4.80 -0.18 4.44
N LEU A 181 -4.52 -0.12 5.75
CA LEU A 181 -4.17 1.12 6.44
C LEU A 181 -2.90 1.75 5.86
N ALA A 182 -1.88 0.96 5.53
CA ALA A 182 -0.65 1.46 4.92
C ALA A 182 -0.92 2.19 3.60
N ILE A 183 -1.84 1.67 2.77
CA ILE A 183 -2.23 2.28 1.50
C ILE A 183 -3.08 3.55 1.70
N LEU A 184 -4.12 3.49 2.55
CA LEU A 184 -5.13 4.57 2.65
C LEU A 184 -4.78 5.67 3.66
N HIS A 185 -4.15 5.32 4.77
CA HIS A 185 -3.91 6.22 5.89
C HIS A 185 -3.06 7.43 5.49
N PRO A 186 -2.04 7.30 4.61
CA PRO A 186 -1.22 8.43 4.21
C PRO A 186 -2.03 9.57 3.60
N PHE A 187 -3.00 9.29 2.75
CA PHE A 187 -3.86 10.36 2.24
C PHE A 187 -4.87 10.81 3.30
N ASN A 188 -5.49 9.87 4.03
CA ASN A 188 -6.51 10.19 5.03
C ASN A 188 -6.00 11.09 6.17
N ALA A 189 -4.78 10.87 6.64
CA ALA A 189 -4.13 11.68 7.67
C ALA A 189 -3.71 13.07 7.18
N ASN A 190 -3.64 13.25 5.86
CA ASN A 190 -3.27 14.50 5.20
C ASN A 190 -4.46 15.19 4.53
N LEU A 191 -5.68 14.68 4.71
CA LEU A 191 -6.89 15.14 4.06
C LEU A 191 -7.18 16.60 4.42
N GLY A 192 -7.35 17.44 3.39
CA GLY A 192 -7.74 18.83 3.55
C GLY A 192 -7.14 19.74 2.47
N PRO A 193 -7.49 21.04 2.48
CA PRO A 193 -6.98 22.02 1.51
C PRO A 193 -5.46 22.13 1.48
N ASP A 194 -4.81 21.82 2.60
CA ASP A 194 -3.35 21.87 2.78
C ASP A 194 -2.66 20.55 2.43
N GLU A 195 -3.34 19.57 1.82
CA GLU A 195 -2.71 18.34 1.36
C GLU A 195 -1.60 18.64 0.34
N THR A 196 -0.41 18.10 0.57
CA THR A 196 0.71 18.19 -0.36
C THR A 196 1.22 16.79 -0.71
N GLN A 197 1.50 16.56 -2.01
CA GLN A 197 1.88 15.23 -2.49
C GLN A 197 3.14 14.71 -1.78
N ASP A 198 4.13 15.56 -1.54
CA ASP A 198 5.35 15.17 -0.83
C ASP A 198 5.07 14.72 0.61
N ARG A 199 4.19 15.41 1.33
CA ARG A 199 3.78 15.02 2.68
C ARG A 199 3.06 13.67 2.70
N THR A 200 2.15 13.45 1.76
CA THR A 200 1.45 12.17 1.59
C THR A 200 2.40 11.02 1.27
N LEU A 201 3.34 11.20 0.33
CA LEU A 201 4.28 10.15 -0.07
C LEU A 201 5.35 9.87 0.99
N VAL A 202 5.80 10.88 1.75
CA VAL A 202 6.71 10.65 2.89
C VAL A 202 5.97 9.89 3.99
N HIS A 203 4.69 10.22 4.24
CA HIS A 203 3.89 9.49 5.20
C HIS A 203 3.60 8.05 4.76
N SER A 204 3.44 7.78 3.46
CA SER A 204 3.22 6.42 2.96
C SER A 204 4.42 5.51 3.19
N VAL A 205 5.65 6.04 3.13
CA VAL A 205 6.84 5.28 3.54
C VAL A 205 6.78 4.94 5.03
N SER A 206 6.41 5.89 5.88
CA SER A 206 6.23 5.66 7.31
C SER A 206 5.12 4.65 7.60
N ALA A 207 3.98 4.71 6.92
CA ALA A 207 2.87 3.78 7.12
C ALA A 207 3.20 2.37 6.62
N GLY A 208 3.87 2.25 5.47
CA GLY A 208 4.42 0.98 4.99
C GLY A 208 5.44 0.36 5.93
N ALA A 209 6.29 1.18 6.56
CA ALA A 209 7.24 0.71 7.58
C ALA A 209 6.51 0.17 8.83
N LEU A 210 5.40 0.76 9.25
CA LEU A 210 4.58 0.19 10.33
C LEU A 210 3.94 -1.15 9.94
N ALA A 211 3.52 -1.30 8.67
CA ALA A 211 3.04 -2.58 8.16
C ALA A 211 4.13 -3.65 8.20
N MET A 212 5.33 -3.29 7.73
CA MET A 212 6.50 -4.14 7.80
C MET A 212 6.85 -4.51 9.26
N PHE A 213 6.77 -3.56 10.19
CA PHE A 213 7.04 -3.81 11.61
C PHE A 213 6.06 -4.80 12.21
N ALA A 214 4.76 -4.57 12.03
CA ALA A 214 3.70 -5.42 12.59
C ALA A 214 3.77 -6.85 12.05
N VAL A 215 4.03 -7.00 10.76
CA VAL A 215 4.19 -8.32 10.14
C VAL A 215 5.56 -8.94 10.48
N GLY A 216 6.59 -8.14 10.74
CA GLY A 216 7.87 -8.62 11.26
C GLY A 216 7.72 -9.34 12.59
N ILE A 217 6.82 -8.89 13.46
CA ILE A 217 6.48 -9.59 14.70
C ILE A 217 5.86 -10.97 14.40
N ALA A 218 4.93 -11.04 13.44
CA ALA A 218 4.34 -12.31 13.02
C ALA A 218 5.39 -13.27 12.42
N SER A 219 6.40 -12.73 11.72
CA SER A 219 7.48 -13.54 11.13
C SER A 219 8.37 -14.22 12.17
N LEU A 220 8.41 -13.74 13.42
CA LEU A 220 9.21 -14.39 14.48
C LEU A 220 8.72 -15.80 14.82
N GLU A 221 7.43 -16.06 14.66
CA GLU A 221 6.84 -17.39 14.92
C GLU A 221 7.09 -18.37 13.77
N THR A 222 7.30 -17.87 12.55
CA THR A 222 7.37 -18.69 11.33
C THR A 222 8.80 -18.90 10.84
N ILE A 223 9.63 -17.85 10.83
CA ILE A 223 11.04 -17.88 10.41
C ILE A 223 12.00 -17.62 11.59
N GLY A 224 11.49 -17.62 12.82
CA GLY A 224 12.31 -17.55 14.03
C GLY A 224 13.05 -16.23 14.21
N VAL A 225 14.31 -16.32 14.68
CA VAL A 225 15.13 -15.15 15.02
C VAL A 225 15.42 -14.23 13.82
N GLU A 226 15.33 -14.77 12.61
CA GLU A 226 15.64 -14.07 11.37
C GLU A 226 14.60 -12.96 11.08
N GLY A 227 13.36 -13.14 11.55
CA GLY A 227 12.32 -12.12 11.53
C GLY A 227 12.66 -10.84 12.31
N PHE A 228 13.63 -10.91 13.24
CA PHE A 228 14.07 -9.73 14.00
C PHE A 228 14.71 -8.67 13.08
N VAL A 229 15.33 -9.08 11.98
CA VAL A 229 15.89 -8.15 10.98
C VAL A 229 14.78 -7.30 10.36
N SER A 230 13.64 -7.92 10.01
CA SER A 230 12.47 -7.21 9.48
C SER A 230 11.96 -6.16 10.47
N ILE A 231 11.86 -6.51 11.76
CA ILE A 231 11.43 -5.59 12.82
C ILE A 231 12.41 -4.42 12.96
N PHE A 232 13.71 -4.71 13.04
CA PHE A 232 14.74 -3.70 13.21
C PHE A 232 14.79 -2.71 12.04
N VAL A 233 14.82 -3.23 10.80
CA VAL A 233 14.83 -2.40 9.59
C VAL A 233 13.57 -1.55 9.51
N ALA A 234 12.40 -2.14 9.78
CA ALA A 234 11.13 -1.42 9.78
C ALA A 234 11.12 -0.27 10.80
N ALA A 235 11.62 -0.50 12.02
CA ALA A 235 11.72 0.53 13.05
C ALA A 235 12.63 1.69 12.63
N VAL A 236 13.78 1.40 12.03
CA VAL A 236 14.71 2.44 11.53
C VAL A 236 14.06 3.27 10.43
N VAL A 237 13.45 2.61 9.43
CA VAL A 237 12.76 3.30 8.33
C VAL A 237 11.62 4.15 8.87
N TRP A 238 10.82 3.61 9.80
CA TRP A 238 9.73 4.34 10.42
C TRP A 238 10.21 5.61 11.14
N ILE A 239 11.23 5.52 12.00
CA ILE A 239 11.76 6.67 12.75
C ILE A 239 12.23 7.78 11.78
N VAL A 240 12.95 7.40 10.73
CA VAL A 240 13.50 8.37 9.75
C VAL A 240 12.37 9.07 8.99
N PHE A 241 11.40 8.32 8.46
CA PHE A 241 10.34 8.90 7.63
C PHE A 241 9.24 9.58 8.45
N PHE A 242 8.98 9.13 9.68
CA PHE A 242 8.06 9.79 10.59
C PHE A 242 8.58 11.17 11.01
N LYS A 243 9.89 11.30 11.31
CA LYS A 243 10.51 12.61 11.57
C LYS A 243 10.36 13.57 10.38
N LYS A 244 10.68 13.08 9.16
CA LYS A 244 10.51 13.86 7.92
C LYS A 244 9.05 14.26 7.70
N PHE A 245 8.11 13.35 7.92
CA PHE A 245 6.69 13.63 7.84
C PHE A 245 6.29 14.75 8.81
N PHE A 246 6.74 14.67 10.06
CA PHE A 246 6.45 15.67 11.09
C PHE A 246 7.01 17.07 10.73
N ASP A 247 8.19 17.12 10.12
CA ASP A 247 8.77 18.38 9.62
C ASP A 247 7.94 18.99 8.48
N LEU A 248 7.41 18.16 7.57
CA LEU A 248 6.51 18.59 6.51
C LEU A 248 5.15 19.07 7.05
N VAL A 249 4.62 18.40 8.09
CA VAL A 249 3.42 18.87 8.79
C VAL A 249 3.67 20.26 9.38
N LYS A 250 4.78 20.47 10.10
CA LYS A 250 5.13 21.80 10.65
C LYS A 250 5.28 22.87 9.59
N ARG A 251 5.92 22.55 8.46
CA ARG A 251 6.06 23.45 7.31
C ARG A 251 4.69 23.94 6.83
N ASP A 252 3.73 23.02 6.72
CA ASP A 252 2.42 23.31 6.13
C ASP A 252 1.45 23.92 7.17
N SER A 253 1.58 23.58 8.46
CA SER A 253 0.79 24.19 9.55
C SER A 253 1.19 25.64 9.87
N ALA A 254 2.41 26.06 9.57
CA ALA A 254 2.88 27.43 9.86
C ALA A 254 2.21 28.53 9.00
N GLY A 255 1.42 28.15 7.99
CA GLY A 255 0.75 29.07 7.06
C GLY A 255 -0.72 29.37 7.36
N VAL A 256 -1.36 28.68 8.31
CA VAL A 256 -2.81 28.81 8.56
C VAL A 256 -3.09 30.12 9.29
N LYS A 257 -3.44 31.18 8.54
CA LYS A 257 -4.16 32.33 9.11
C LYS A 257 -5.58 31.87 9.41
N GLY A 258 -5.99 31.94 10.67
CA GLY A 258 -7.36 31.61 11.06
C GLY A 258 -8.37 32.40 10.24
N THR A 259 -9.19 31.71 9.44
CA THR A 259 -10.21 32.31 8.57
C THR A 259 -11.50 32.67 9.31
N GLY A 260 -11.50 32.62 10.65
CA GLY A 260 -12.70 32.73 11.47
C GLY A 260 -13.56 31.46 11.45
N LEU A 261 -14.58 31.44 12.32
CA LEU A 261 -15.64 30.42 12.28
C LEU A 261 -16.50 30.63 11.02
N LEU A 262 -17.07 29.54 10.48
CA LEU A 262 -18.08 29.62 9.44
C LEU A 262 -19.20 30.58 9.90
N PRO A 263 -19.73 31.47 9.02
CA PRO A 263 -20.82 32.36 9.39
C PRO A 263 -21.99 31.55 9.96
N GLU A 264 -22.55 32.00 11.09
CA GLU A 264 -23.78 31.41 11.63
C GLU A 264 -24.89 31.55 10.57
N GLY A 265 -25.35 30.42 10.02
CA GLY A 265 -26.50 30.36 9.12
C GLY A 265 -26.23 29.93 7.66
N GLY A 266 -25.06 29.37 7.35
CA GLY A 266 -24.78 28.82 6.01
C GLY A 266 -24.95 27.30 5.90
N MET A 267 -26.16 26.77 6.12
CA MET A 267 -26.60 25.45 5.63
C MET A 267 -27.98 25.55 5.00
#